data_AF-A0A4Q3LAI8-F1
#
_entry.id   AF-A0A4Q3LAI8-F1
#
_cell.length_a   1.000
_cell.length_b   1.000
_cell.length_c   1.000
_cell.angle_alpha   90.00
_cell.angle_beta   90.00
_cell.angle_gamma   90.00
#
_symmetry.space_group_name_H-M   'P 1'
#
loop_
_entity.id
_entity.type
_entity.pdbx_description
1 polymer ?
#
loop_
_entity_poly.entity_id
_entity_poly.type
_entity_poly.pdbx_seq_one_letter_code
_entity_poly.pdbx_strand_id
1 'polypeptide(L)'
;MHDPSTPSKQRRRGLLRNPATTWALLFTAVLMGGMAVSDPPQAAAPRVVSPQLVQKVVEQQLHALKHQDARSAFALADADMRTQFGNADAFLATVKEQYPMLMHASSILFLKPESDGTIAVQKVRISDDTGSAWSLTYLLNRQQDNQWRISGCVVTPEGKQILT
;
A
#
# COMPACT_ATOMS: atom_id res chain seq x y z
N MET A 1 37.94 -24.96 -45.46
CA MET A 1 37.63 -25.77 -44.26
C MET A 1 37.63 -24.80 -43.09
N HIS A 2 36.52 -24.10 -42.84
CA HIS A 2 35.56 -24.43 -41.76
C HIS A 2 36.27 -24.79 -40.44
N ASP A 3 36.48 -23.82 -39.54
CA ASP A 3 35.66 -23.53 -38.35
C ASP A 3 36.50 -22.81 -37.25
N PRO A 4 36.07 -21.63 -36.77
CA PRO A 4 36.57 -20.95 -35.60
C PRO A 4 35.79 -21.33 -34.33
N SER A 5 36.47 -21.83 -33.29
CA SER A 5 35.85 -22.03 -31.96
C SER A 5 36.57 -21.23 -30.86
N THR A 6 35.96 -20.08 -30.55
CA THR A 6 35.98 -19.39 -29.24
C THR A 6 35.15 -20.23 -28.21
N PRO A 7 34.99 -19.91 -26.89
CA PRO A 7 35.17 -18.61 -26.23
C PRO A 7 35.78 -18.56 -24.80
N SER A 8 36.29 -17.35 -24.57
CA SER A 8 36.26 -16.49 -23.38
C SER A 8 35.36 -16.85 -22.19
N LYS A 9 35.97 -16.77 -21.00
CA LYS A 9 35.39 -16.87 -19.65
C LYS A 9 34.14 -16.02 -19.48
N GLN A 10 33.02 -16.71 -19.30
CA GLN A 10 31.73 -16.19 -18.90
C GLN A 10 31.82 -15.58 -17.48
N ARG A 11 31.79 -14.24 -17.39
CA ARG A 11 31.51 -13.51 -16.14
C ARG A 11 30.24 -14.08 -15.54
N ARG A 12 30.30 -14.48 -14.27
CA ARG A 12 29.13 -14.90 -13.48
C ARG A 12 28.12 -13.74 -13.43
N ARG A 13 27.14 -13.75 -14.34
CA ARG A 13 25.89 -12.98 -14.24
C ARG A 13 25.15 -13.55 -13.04
N GLY A 14 25.33 -12.93 -11.88
CA GLY A 14 24.36 -13.07 -10.79
C GLY A 14 22.99 -12.77 -11.39
N LEU A 15 22.13 -13.78 -11.35
CA LEU A 15 20.76 -13.75 -11.83
C LEU A 15 20.06 -12.53 -11.22
N LEU A 16 19.93 -11.47 -12.00
CA LEU A 16 18.85 -10.51 -11.82
C LEU A 16 17.56 -11.32 -12.02
N ARG A 17 16.99 -11.80 -10.93
CA ARG A 17 15.60 -12.30 -10.89
C ARG A 17 14.70 -11.08 -11.12
N ASN A 18 14.43 -10.79 -12.38
CA ASN A 18 13.34 -9.92 -12.82
C ASN A 18 12.23 -10.81 -13.44
N PRO A 19 11.00 -10.29 -13.69
CA PRO A 19 10.36 -9.08 -13.17
C PRO A 19 8.86 -9.29 -12.80
N ALA A 20 8.24 -8.31 -12.14
CA ALA A 20 6.79 -8.07 -12.19
C ALA A 20 5.85 -9.17 -11.63
N THR A 21 6.04 -9.61 -10.40
CA THR A 21 4.91 -10.17 -9.64
C THR A 21 4.15 -9.03 -8.99
N THR A 22 3.11 -8.53 -9.66
CA THR A 22 2.10 -7.66 -9.05
C THR A 22 1.39 -8.47 -7.98
N TRP A 23 1.88 -8.45 -6.75
CA TRP A 23 1.16 -9.00 -5.61
C TRP A 23 0.10 -7.97 -5.21
N ALA A 24 -0.99 -7.94 -5.99
CA ALA A 24 -2.20 -7.24 -5.61
C ALA A 24 -2.86 -8.05 -4.49
N LEU A 25 -2.60 -7.68 -3.23
CA LEU A 25 -3.47 -8.10 -2.15
C LEU A 25 -4.78 -7.30 -2.27
N LEU A 26 -5.67 -7.80 -3.12
CA LEU A 26 -7.08 -7.42 -3.12
C LEU A 26 -7.73 -8.14 -1.93
N PHE A 27 -7.87 -7.46 -0.80
CA PHE A 27 -8.73 -7.94 0.27
C PHE A 27 -10.16 -7.49 -0.02
N THR A 28 -10.84 -8.20 -0.92
CA THR A 28 -12.27 -8.01 -1.19
C THR A 28 -13.08 -8.42 0.05
N ALA A 29 -13.58 -7.43 0.78
CA ALA A 29 -14.60 -7.64 1.79
C ALA A 29 -15.94 -8.00 1.12
N VAL A 30 -16.38 -9.25 1.30
CA VAL A 30 -17.75 -9.66 1.02
C VAL A 30 -18.62 -9.13 2.17
N LEU A 31 -19.41 -8.10 1.89
CA LEU A 31 -20.44 -7.60 2.81
C LEU A 31 -21.61 -8.60 2.86
N MET A 32 -21.79 -9.26 4.00
CA MET A 32 -22.95 -10.13 4.26
C MET A 32 -23.77 -9.57 5.44
N GLY A 33 -24.86 -8.88 5.09
CA GLY A 33 -26.19 -8.82 5.73
C GLY A 33 -26.38 -8.53 7.23
N GLY A 34 -27.27 -7.55 7.54
CA GLY A 34 -27.90 -7.42 8.86
C GLY A 34 -28.93 -6.29 9.00
N MET A 35 -30.21 -6.63 8.82
CA MET A 35 -31.51 -6.05 9.26
C MET A 35 -31.64 -4.57 9.70
N ALA A 36 -32.72 -3.96 9.20
CA ALA A 36 -33.13 -2.57 9.30
C ALA A 36 -33.57 -2.09 10.68
N VAL A 37 -33.07 -0.92 11.08
CA VAL A 37 -33.74 0.02 12.00
C VAL A 37 -33.87 1.37 11.28
N SER A 38 -35.12 1.85 11.14
CA SER A 38 -35.45 3.09 10.46
C SER A 38 -35.28 4.27 11.42
N ASP A 39 -34.20 5.04 11.26
CA ASP A 39 -34.00 6.35 11.91
C ASP A 39 -34.38 7.46 10.90
N PRO A 40 -35.09 8.53 11.31
CA PRO A 40 -35.47 9.61 10.39
C PRO A 40 -34.23 10.32 9.81
N PRO A 41 -34.28 10.80 8.55
CA PRO A 41 -33.12 11.36 7.87
C PRO A 41 -32.77 12.72 8.48
N GLN A 42 -31.83 12.72 9.42
CA GLN A 42 -31.15 13.95 9.80
C GLN A 42 -30.30 14.37 8.61
N ALA A 43 -30.69 15.47 7.96
CA ALA A 43 -29.94 16.06 6.85
C ALA A 43 -28.57 16.51 7.37
N ALA A 44 -27.61 15.58 7.39
CA ALA A 44 -26.22 15.87 7.61
C ALA A 44 -25.77 16.76 6.46
N ALA A 45 -25.29 17.96 6.78
CA ALA A 45 -24.56 18.81 5.84
C ALA A 45 -23.56 17.93 5.05
N PRO A 46 -23.33 18.20 3.74
CA PRO A 46 -22.41 17.41 2.94
C PRO A 46 -21.09 17.36 3.70
N ARG A 47 -20.77 16.19 4.23
CA ARG A 47 -19.70 16.02 5.20
C ARG A 47 -18.43 16.10 4.39
N VAL A 48 -17.92 17.33 4.22
CA VAL A 48 -16.78 17.63 3.36
C VAL A 48 -15.65 16.69 3.76
N VAL A 49 -15.45 15.68 2.92
CA VAL A 49 -14.33 14.76 3.04
C VAL A 49 -13.11 15.63 2.84
N SER A 50 -12.37 15.90 3.91
CA SER A 50 -11.12 16.63 3.78
C SER A 50 -10.09 15.66 3.21
N PRO A 51 -9.61 15.84 1.96
CA PRO A 51 -8.59 14.99 1.33
C PRO A 51 -7.37 14.79 2.24
N GLN A 52 -7.07 15.81 3.03
CA GLN A 52 -5.99 15.86 4.01
C GLN A 52 -6.08 14.78 5.09
N LEU A 53 -7.28 14.34 5.50
CA LEU A 53 -7.42 13.31 6.54
C LEU A 53 -7.04 11.93 6.02
N VAL A 54 -7.43 11.60 4.79
CA VAL A 54 -7.06 10.34 4.13
C VAL A 54 -5.55 10.27 3.97
N GLN A 55 -4.95 11.34 3.42
CA GLN A 55 -3.50 11.43 3.24
C GLN A 55 -2.76 11.28 4.57
N LYS A 56 -3.22 11.95 5.63
CA LYS A 56 -2.59 11.89 6.96
C LYS A 56 -2.56 10.47 7.54
N VAL A 57 -3.62 9.68 7.36
CA VAL A 57 -3.64 8.28 7.86
C VAL A 57 -2.59 7.44 7.15
N VAL A 58 -2.45 7.59 5.83
CA VAL A 58 -1.42 6.87 5.05
C VAL A 58 -0.02 7.34 5.42
N GLU A 59 0.18 8.65 5.57
CA GLU A 59 1.45 9.24 6.01
C GLU A 59 1.87 8.71 7.39
N GLN A 60 0.95 8.65 8.35
CA GLN A 60 1.21 8.11 9.68
C GLN A 60 1.60 6.63 9.62
N GLN A 61 0.95 5.83 8.77
CA GLN A 61 1.32 4.42 8.65
C GLN A 61 2.71 4.27 8.03
N LEU A 62 3.01 4.98 6.94
CA LEU A 62 4.34 4.95 6.30
C LEU A 62 5.44 5.43 7.27
N HIS A 63 5.17 6.45 8.07
CA HIS A 63 6.09 6.92 9.11
C HIS A 63 6.33 5.84 10.17
N ALA A 64 5.26 5.25 10.72
CA ALA A 64 5.38 4.18 11.70
C ALA A 64 6.15 2.96 11.15
N LEU A 65 5.86 2.58 9.90
CA LEU A 65 6.57 1.54 9.17
C LEU A 65 8.07 1.86 9.07
N LYS A 66 8.44 3.05 8.58
CA LYS A 66 9.85 3.49 8.51
C LYS A 66 10.58 3.42 9.85
N HIS A 67 9.89 3.76 10.94
CA HIS A 67 10.42 3.68 12.30
C HIS A 67 10.27 2.30 12.96
N GLN A 68 9.77 1.31 12.22
CA GLN A 68 9.52 -0.04 12.71
C GLN A 68 8.58 -0.09 13.93
N ASP A 69 7.69 0.89 14.06
CA ASP A 69 6.65 0.96 15.08
C ASP A 69 5.43 0.14 14.64
N ALA A 70 5.49 -1.14 14.99
CA ALA A 70 4.43 -2.11 14.70
C ALA A 70 3.07 -1.64 15.23
N ARG A 71 3.04 -1.15 16.48
CA ARG A 71 1.80 -0.81 17.18
C ARG A 71 1.10 0.35 16.50
N SER A 72 1.83 1.41 16.18
CA SER A 72 1.26 2.58 15.52
C SER A 72 0.83 2.27 14.09
N ALA A 73 1.64 1.52 13.33
CA ALA A 73 1.29 1.14 11.96
C ALA A 73 0.04 0.26 11.90
N PHE A 74 -0.07 -0.72 12.81
CA PHE A 74 -1.18 -1.66 12.90
C PHE A 74 -2.46 -1.02 13.46
N ALA A 75 -2.35 -0.03 14.35
CA ALA A 75 -3.50 0.69 14.87
C ALA A 75 -4.31 1.41 13.78
N LEU A 76 -3.67 1.79 12.66
CA LEU A 76 -4.31 2.47 11.54
C LEU A 76 -5.09 1.53 10.60
N ALA A 77 -4.91 0.22 10.77
CA ALA A 77 -5.65 -0.79 10.02
C ALA A 77 -7.10 -0.93 10.52
N ASP A 78 -8.01 -1.34 9.64
CA ASP A 78 -9.39 -1.63 10.00
C ASP A 78 -9.54 -2.93 10.81
N ALA A 79 -10.76 -3.24 11.23
CA ALA A 79 -11.04 -4.42 12.05
C ALA A 79 -10.71 -5.73 11.31
N ASP A 80 -10.94 -5.79 10.00
CA ASP A 80 -10.72 -6.98 9.20
C ASP A 80 -9.22 -7.28 9.06
N MET A 81 -8.41 -6.30 8.68
CA MET A 81 -6.94 -6.43 8.67
C MET A 81 -6.43 -6.82 10.06
N ARG A 82 -6.94 -6.20 11.12
CA ARG A 82 -6.49 -6.50 12.48
C ARG A 82 -6.79 -7.93 12.89
N THR A 83 -7.95 -8.46 12.49
CA THR A 83 -8.33 -9.85 12.72
C THR A 83 -7.44 -10.81 11.93
N GLN A 84 -7.16 -10.50 10.67
CA GLN A 84 -6.34 -11.36 9.80
C GLN A 84 -4.89 -11.52 10.28
N PHE A 85 -4.23 -10.42 10.68
CA PHE A 85 -2.85 -10.48 11.18
C PHE A 85 -2.76 -10.88 12.66
N GLY A 86 -3.85 -10.70 13.42
CA GLY A 86 -3.95 -11.04 14.84
C GLY A 86 -3.20 -10.08 15.78
N ASN A 87 -1.95 -9.72 15.47
CA ASN A 87 -1.16 -8.78 16.27
C ASN A 87 -0.20 -7.93 15.43
N ALA A 88 0.28 -6.85 16.05
CA ALA A 88 1.11 -5.84 15.42
C ALA A 88 2.49 -6.35 15.00
N ASP A 89 3.14 -7.19 15.82
CA ASP A 89 4.48 -7.70 15.53
C ASP A 89 4.47 -8.67 14.33
N ALA A 90 3.46 -9.55 14.26
CA ALA A 90 3.26 -10.44 13.12
C ALA A 90 3.03 -9.64 11.83
N PHE A 91 2.16 -8.61 11.89
CA PHE A 91 1.95 -7.69 10.77
C PHE A 91 3.26 -7.05 10.31
N LEU A 92 4.03 -6.45 11.24
CA LEU A 92 5.27 -5.77 10.86
C LEU A 92 6.31 -6.74 10.32
N ALA A 93 6.41 -7.96 10.87
CA ALA A 93 7.33 -8.98 10.38
C ALA A 93 7.02 -9.35 8.93
N THR A 94 5.75 -9.61 8.60
CA THR A 94 5.32 -9.89 7.22
C THR A 94 5.59 -8.70 6.29
N VAL A 95 5.28 -7.48 6.72
CA VAL A 95 5.50 -6.27 5.89
C VAL A 95 6.98 -6.04 5.63
N LYS A 96 7.86 -6.21 6.63
CA LYS A 96 9.30 -6.08 6.47
C LYS A 96 9.88 -7.11 5.50
N GLU A 97 9.41 -8.35 5.59
CA GLU A 97 9.90 -9.44 4.74
C GLU A 97 9.47 -9.26 3.29
N GLN A 98 8.20 -8.94 3.06
CA GLN A 98 7.62 -8.91 1.72
C GLN A 98 7.76 -7.55 1.02
N TYR A 99 7.76 -6.46 1.80
CA TYR A 99 7.75 -5.08 1.31
C TYR A 99 8.86 -4.24 1.94
N PRO A 100 10.15 -4.65 1.85
CA PRO A 100 11.26 -3.93 2.46
C PRO A 100 11.41 -2.50 1.93
N MET A 101 10.94 -2.23 0.71
CA MET A 101 10.95 -0.88 0.11
C MET A 101 10.21 0.16 0.95
N LEU A 102 9.21 -0.24 1.77
CA LEU A 102 8.46 0.68 2.63
C LEU A 102 9.30 1.19 3.81
N MET A 103 10.33 0.45 4.24
CA MET A 103 11.23 0.86 5.33
C MET A 103 12.32 1.82 4.84
N HIS A 104 12.68 1.69 3.57
CA HIS A 104 13.88 2.31 2.99
C HIS A 104 13.56 3.36 1.91
N ALA A 105 12.31 3.80 1.82
CA ALA A 105 11.92 4.83 0.86
C ALA A 105 12.70 6.14 1.11
N SER A 106 13.41 6.60 0.08
CA SER A 106 14.18 7.85 0.07
C SER A 106 13.31 9.04 -0.34
N SER A 107 12.30 8.80 -1.17
CA SER A 107 11.31 9.81 -1.57
C SER A 107 9.89 9.24 -1.51
N ILE A 108 8.94 10.08 -1.13
CA ILE A 108 7.51 9.76 -1.03
C ILE A 108 6.72 10.91 -1.65
N LEU A 109 5.88 10.59 -2.62
CA LEU A 109 5.00 11.53 -3.31
C LEU A 109 3.55 11.07 -3.18
N PHE A 110 2.73 11.88 -2.54
CA PHE A 110 1.29 11.65 -2.45
C PHE A 110 0.59 12.25 -3.67
N LEU A 111 -0.25 11.44 -4.32
CA LEU A 111 -1.15 11.92 -5.38
C LEU A 111 -2.45 12.43 -4.73
N LYS A 112 -3.26 13.14 -5.50
CA LYS A 112 -4.57 13.58 -5.03
C LYS A 112 -5.43 12.36 -4.66
N PRO A 113 -6.00 12.29 -3.44
CA PRO A 113 -6.89 11.19 -3.08
C PRO A 113 -8.24 11.32 -3.76
N GLU A 114 -8.85 10.16 -4.01
CA GLU A 114 -10.18 10.00 -4.57
C GLU A 114 -11.09 9.43 -3.46
N SER A 115 -12.30 9.94 -3.27
CA SER A 115 -13.21 9.44 -2.22
C SER A 115 -14.67 9.75 -2.52
N ASP A 116 -15.56 8.85 -2.12
CA ASP A 116 -17.02 9.03 -2.11
C ASP A 116 -17.59 9.37 -0.71
N GLY A 117 -16.72 9.52 0.29
CA GLY A 117 -17.09 9.81 1.69
C GLY A 117 -17.28 8.59 2.59
N THR A 118 -17.30 7.39 2.03
CA THR A 118 -17.32 6.10 2.75
C THR A 118 -16.05 5.31 2.47
N ILE A 119 -15.60 5.32 1.22
CA ILE A 119 -14.36 4.71 0.75
C ILE A 119 -13.44 5.81 0.23
N ALA A 120 -12.14 5.63 0.41
CA ALA A 120 -11.13 6.50 -0.17
C ALA A 120 -9.99 5.68 -0.76
N VAL A 121 -9.43 6.20 -1.85
CA VAL A 121 -8.22 5.69 -2.50
C VAL A 121 -7.14 6.75 -2.41
N GLN A 122 -6.00 6.39 -1.84
CA GLN A 122 -4.82 7.23 -1.77
C GLN A 122 -3.68 6.56 -2.52
N LYS A 123 -3.31 7.13 -3.67
CA LYS A 123 -2.14 6.69 -4.43
C LYS A 123 -0.90 7.39 -3.89
N VAL A 124 0.17 6.63 -3.71
CA VAL A 124 1.49 7.11 -3.25
C VAL A 124 2.54 6.54 -4.18
N ARG A 125 3.50 7.36 -4.58
CA ARG A 125 4.71 6.90 -5.26
C ARG A 125 5.86 6.96 -4.28
N ILE A 126 6.65 5.90 -4.20
CA ILE A 126 7.91 5.90 -3.45
C ILE A 126 9.07 5.54 -4.36
N SER A 127 10.25 6.00 -4.00
CA SER A 127 11.49 5.58 -4.66
C SER A 127 12.62 5.42 -3.66
N ASP A 128 13.59 4.58 -4.00
CA ASP A 128 14.84 4.44 -3.25
C ASP A 128 15.97 5.30 -3.87
N ASP A 129 17.14 5.26 -3.26
CA ASP A 129 18.36 5.95 -3.71
C ASP A 129 19.01 5.29 -4.94
N THR A 130 18.65 4.04 -5.24
CA THR A 130 19.13 3.29 -6.42
C THR A 130 18.36 3.61 -7.70
N GLY A 131 17.26 4.38 -7.58
CA GLY A 131 16.39 4.76 -8.69
C GLY A 131 15.26 3.77 -8.97
N SER A 132 15.02 2.81 -8.08
CA SER A 132 13.83 1.97 -8.14
C SER A 132 12.61 2.75 -7.63
N ALA A 133 11.45 2.55 -8.25
CA ALA A 133 10.23 3.24 -7.88
C ALA A 133 9.05 2.26 -7.81
N TRP A 134 8.11 2.55 -6.92
CA TRP A 134 6.90 1.76 -6.70
C TRP A 134 5.69 2.68 -6.53
N SER A 135 4.55 2.22 -7.02
CA SER A 135 3.25 2.82 -6.77
C SER A 135 2.50 1.99 -5.73
N LEU A 136 1.99 2.67 -4.71
CA LEU A 136 1.20 2.12 -3.62
C LEU A 136 -0.22 2.67 -3.79
N THR A 137 -1.21 1.79 -3.86
CA THR A 137 -2.62 2.17 -3.90
C THR A 137 -3.26 1.73 -2.60
N TYR A 138 -3.46 2.69 -1.69
CA TYR A 138 -4.15 2.47 -0.42
C TYR A 138 -5.66 2.51 -0.61
N LEU A 139 -6.36 1.54 -0.03
CA LEU A 139 -7.80 1.57 0.18
C LEU A 139 -8.06 1.89 1.64
N LEU A 140 -8.96 2.85 1.88
CA LEU A 140 -9.38 3.23 3.22
C LEU A 140 -10.89 3.18 3.33
N ASN A 141 -11.38 2.64 4.43
CA ASN A 141 -12.80 2.61 4.79
C ASN A 141 -13.05 3.54 5.96
N ARG A 142 -14.10 4.35 5.84
CA ARG A 142 -14.59 5.18 6.95
C ARG A 142 -15.37 4.29 7.90
N GLN A 143 -14.90 4.24 9.14
CA GLN A 143 -15.52 3.43 10.19
C GLN A 143 -16.74 4.13 10.78
N GLN A 144 -17.49 3.42 11.63
CA GLN A 144 -18.66 3.95 12.35
C GLN A 144 -18.31 5.14 13.25
N ASP A 145 -17.09 5.18 13.78
CA ASP A 145 -16.55 6.29 14.58
C ASP A 145 -16.14 7.52 13.73
N ASN A 146 -16.41 7.48 12.42
CA ASN A 146 -16.04 8.46 11.41
C ASN A 146 -14.54 8.61 11.13
N GLN A 147 -13.69 7.73 11.66
CA GLN A 147 -12.26 7.71 11.35
C GLN A 147 -12.00 6.91 10.08
N TRP A 148 -10.98 7.32 9.33
CA TRP A 148 -10.45 6.55 8.21
C TRP A 148 -9.51 5.47 8.73
N ARG A 149 -9.69 4.23 8.28
CA ARG A 149 -8.78 3.12 8.53
C ARG A 149 -8.35 2.50 7.21
N ILE A 150 -7.12 2.00 7.18
CA ILE A 150 -6.57 1.32 6.01
C ILE A 150 -7.16 -0.09 5.97
N SER A 151 -7.83 -0.41 4.87
CA SER A 151 -8.40 -1.73 4.61
C SER A 151 -7.55 -2.55 3.64
N GLY A 152 -6.62 -1.91 2.92
CA GLY A 152 -5.66 -2.61 2.08
C GLY A 152 -4.66 -1.67 1.42
N CYS A 153 -3.60 -2.28 0.88
CA CYS A 153 -2.61 -1.59 0.06
C CYS A 153 -2.12 -2.53 -1.05
N VAL A 154 -2.17 -2.05 -2.29
CA VAL A 154 -1.57 -2.74 -3.45
C VAL A 154 -0.25 -2.06 -3.79
N VAL A 155 0.82 -2.85 -3.92
CA VAL A 155 2.15 -2.36 -4.28
C VAL A 155 2.52 -2.86 -5.68
N THR A 156 2.85 -1.93 -6.58
CA THR A 156 3.20 -2.23 -7.97
C THR A 156 4.54 -1.56 -8.31
N PRO A 157 5.55 -2.29 -8.81
CA PRO A 157 6.77 -1.66 -9.33
C PRO A 157 6.45 -0.71 -10.49
N GLU A 158 7.05 0.48 -10.50
CA GLU A 158 6.97 1.37 -11.66
C GLU A 158 8.09 1.01 -12.65
N GLY A 159 7.71 0.68 -13.88
CA GLY A 159 8.68 0.47 -14.95
C GLY A 159 9.41 1.76 -15.30
N LYS A 160 10.68 1.66 -15.71
CA LYS A 160 11.47 2.81 -16.18
C LYS A 160 10.81 3.36 -17.45
N GLN A 161 10.10 4.49 -17.35
CA GLN A 161 9.54 5.18 -18.52
C GLN A 161 10.71 5.72 -19.37
N ILE A 162 11.02 5.02 -20.46
CA ILE A 162 11.84 5.56 -21.55
C ILE A 162 10.97 6.54 -22.31
N LEU A 163 11.12 7.84 -22.00
CA LEU A 163 10.71 8.90 -22.92
C LEU A 163 11.63 8.78 -24.14
N THR A 164 11.08 8.31 -25.25
CA THR A 164 11.78 8.25 -26.55
C THR A 164 11.31 9.40 -27.42
#